data_AF-A0A6I5NNT9-F1
#
_entry.id   AF-A0A6I5NNT9-F1
#
_cell.length_a   1.000
_cell.length_b   1.000
_cell.length_c   1.000
_cell.angle_alpha   90.00
_cell.angle_beta   90.00
_cell.angle_gamma   90.00
#
_symmetry.space_group_name_H-M   'P 1'
#
loop_
_entity.id
_entity.type
_entity.pdbx_description
1 polymer ?
#
loop_
_entity_poly.entity_id
_entity_poly.type
_entity_poly.pdbx_seq_one_letter_code
_entity_poly.pdbx_strand_id
1 'polypeptide(L)'
;MSNENYNRAEALTYQAERLLREVVLDFGMEFARDRRRRTEWLIQELRQCLATYNDRGVGFLQTELQDQMNELVRAVRHQIEGGR
;
A
#
# COMPACT_ATOMS: atom_id res chain seq x y z
N MET A 1 7.77 19.41 8.12
CA MET A 1 6.49 19.16 7.43
C MET A 1 5.30 19.48 8.32
N SER A 2 4.12 19.69 7.73
CA SER A 2 2.87 19.90 8.45
C SER A 2 2.28 18.59 8.99
N ASN A 3 1.54 18.67 10.09
CA ASN A 3 0.82 17.56 10.74
C ASN A 3 -0.08 16.77 9.75
N GLU A 4 -0.56 17.45 8.71
CA GLU A 4 -1.37 16.88 7.63
C GLU A 4 -0.64 15.80 6.81
N ASN A 5 0.67 15.92 6.58
CA ASN A 5 1.43 14.90 5.82
C ASN A 5 1.56 13.60 6.61
N TYR A 6 1.74 13.69 7.93
CA TYR A 6 1.79 12.54 8.83
C TYR A 6 0.43 11.84 8.90
N ASN A 7 -0.66 12.60 9.07
CA ASN A 7 -2.02 12.06 9.07
C ASN A 7 -2.35 11.37 7.73
N ARG A 8 -1.95 11.95 6.59
CA ARG A 8 -2.13 11.33 5.27
C ARG A 8 -1.33 10.03 5.15
N ALA A 9 -0.08 10.00 5.61
CA ALA A 9 0.76 8.81 5.57
C ALA A 9 0.16 7.68 6.40
N GLU A 10 -0.29 7.99 7.60
CA GLU A 10 -0.93 7.02 8.48
C GLU A 10 -2.21 6.47 7.84
N ALA A 11 -3.09 7.34 7.32
CA ALA A 11 -4.28 6.94 6.61
C ALA A 11 -3.98 6.05 5.38
N LEU A 12 -2.88 6.33 4.66
CA LEU A 12 -2.44 5.52 3.52
C LEU A 12 -2.03 4.11 3.96
N THR A 13 -1.34 3.97 5.10
CA THR A 13 -0.97 2.65 5.62
C THR A 13 -2.20 1.79 5.93
N TYR A 14 -3.23 2.36 6.57
CA TYR A 14 -4.46 1.63 6.86
C TYR A 14 -5.23 1.21 5.60
N GLN A 15 -5.27 2.08 4.59
CA GLN A 15 -5.89 1.75 3.31
C GLN A 15 -5.16 0.62 2.60
N ALA A 16 -3.83 0.64 2.62
CA ALA A 16 -3.00 -0.41 2.03
C ALA A 16 -3.24 -1.77 2.71
N GLU A 17 -3.26 -1.81 4.05
CA GLU A 17 -3.54 -3.04 4.80
C GLU A 17 -4.93 -3.60 4.49
N ARG A 18 -5.93 -2.73 4.40
CA ARG A 18 -7.29 -3.13 4.04
C ARG A 18 -7.34 -3.74 2.64
N LEU A 19 -6.73 -3.08 1.66
CA LEU A 19 -6.65 -3.58 0.28
C LEU A 19 -6.00 -4.96 0.23
N LEU A 20 -4.87 -5.15 0.94
CA LEU A 20 -4.19 -6.45 1.00
C LEU A 20 -5.09 -7.55 1.55
N ARG A 21 -5.86 -7.24 2.59
CA ARG A 21 -6.82 -8.18 3.19
C ARG A 21 -7.94 -8.53 2.22
N GLU A 22 -8.56 -7.53 1.60
CA GLU A 22 -9.63 -7.72 0.61
C GLU A 22 -9.12 -8.58 -0.56
N VAL A 23 -7.94 -8.28 -1.10
CA VAL A 23 -7.34 -9.06 -2.19
C VAL A 23 -7.12 -10.52 -1.81
N VAL A 24 -6.61 -10.80 -0.61
CA VAL A 24 -6.40 -12.19 -0.15
C VAL A 24 -7.73 -12.92 0.03
N LEU A 25 -8.76 -12.23 0.51
CA LEU A 25 -10.08 -12.83 0.71
C LEU A 25 -10.76 -13.18 -0.62
N ASP A 26 -10.68 -12.31 -1.63
CA ASP A 26 -11.34 -12.51 -2.92
C ASP A 26 -10.55 -13.44 -3.87
N PHE A 27 -9.21 -13.37 -3.87
CA PHE A 27 -8.36 -14.03 -4.88
C PHE A 27 -7.35 -15.03 -4.31
N GLY A 28 -7.23 -15.13 -2.98
CA GLY A 28 -6.32 -16.04 -2.31
C GLY A 28 -4.86 -15.55 -2.23
N MET A 29 -4.01 -16.39 -1.64
CA MET A 29 -2.65 -16.06 -1.23
C MET A 29 -1.61 -16.08 -2.36
N GLU A 30 -1.96 -16.55 -3.57
CA GLU A 30 -1.04 -16.57 -4.71
C GLU A 30 -1.21 -15.35 -5.61
N PHE A 31 -2.40 -14.74 -5.60
CA PHE A 31 -2.68 -13.58 -6.42
C PHE A 31 -1.78 -12.40 -6.06
N ALA A 32 -1.15 -11.82 -7.09
CA ALA A 32 -0.26 -10.68 -7.01
C ALA A 32 0.77 -10.74 -5.85
N ARG A 33 1.28 -11.94 -5.55
CA ARG A 33 2.12 -12.21 -4.37
C ARG A 33 3.28 -11.23 -4.19
N ASP A 34 4.07 -11.00 -5.24
CA ASP A 34 5.21 -10.08 -5.19
C ASP A 34 4.79 -8.63 -4.91
N ARG A 35 3.71 -8.16 -5.52
CA ARG A 35 3.17 -6.82 -5.28
C ARG A 35 2.68 -6.68 -3.84
N ARG A 36 1.94 -7.67 -3.33
CA ARG A 36 1.46 -7.66 -1.94
C ARG A 36 2.62 -7.60 -0.95
N ARG A 37 3.64 -8.42 -1.15
CA ARG A 37 4.85 -8.41 -0.31
C ARG A 37 5.57 -7.05 -0.35
N ARG A 38 5.64 -6.42 -1.52
CA ARG A 38 6.21 -5.08 -1.68
C ARG A 38 5.38 -4.02 -0.93
N THR A 39 4.05 -4.08 -1.04
CA THR A 39 3.13 -3.20 -0.30
C THR A 39 3.29 -3.37 1.21
N GLU A 40 3.36 -4.61 1.71
CA GLU A 40 3.62 -4.89 3.14
C GLU A 40 4.93 -4.27 3.61
N TRP A 41 6.00 -4.40 2.84
CA TRP A 41 7.29 -3.78 3.16
C TRP A 41 7.18 -2.25 3.21
N LEU A 42 6.54 -1.62 2.21
CA LEU A 42 6.36 -0.16 2.16
C LEU A 42 5.53 0.37 3.34
N ILE A 43 4.52 -0.38 3.79
CA ILE A 43 3.74 -0.04 5.00
C ILE A 43 4.66 0.00 6.22
N GLN A 44 5.52 -1.01 6.40
CA GLN A 44 6.43 -1.09 7.55
C GLN A 44 7.46 0.04 7.53
N GLU A 45 8.08 0.30 6.39
CA GLU A 45 9.05 1.39 6.23
C GLU A 45 8.41 2.76 6.49
N LEU A 46 7.19 2.98 5.98
CA LEU A 46 6.47 4.24 6.19
C LEU A 46 6.13 4.43 7.67
N ARG A 47 5.63 3.38 8.35
CA ARG A 47 5.40 3.41 9.81
C ARG A 47 6.67 3.71 10.59
N GLN A 48 7.80 3.13 10.20
CA GLN A 48 9.08 3.42 10.85
C GLN A 48 9.55 4.86 10.62
N CYS A 49 9.36 5.41 9.41
CA CYS A 49 9.65 6.82 9.13
C CYS A 49 8.75 7.77 9.94
N LEU A 50 7.47 7.42 10.12
CA LEU A 50 6.55 8.19 10.96
C LEU A 50 6.97 8.16 12.43
N ALA A 51 7.37 7.00 12.95
CA ALA A 51 7.82 6.83 14.33
C ALA A 51 9.15 7.55 14.63
N THR A 52 10.03 7.70 13.62
CA THR A 52 11.34 8.34 13.77
C THR A 52 11.36 9.81 13.39
N TYR A 53 10.21 10.40 13.03
CA TYR A 53 10.09 11.77 12.51
C TYR A 53 11.01 12.05 11.31
N ASN A 54 11.35 11.01 10.53
CA ASN A 54 12.22 11.14 9.36
C ASN A 54 11.45 11.73 8.16
N ASP A 55 11.34 13.06 8.17
CA ASP A 55 10.50 13.88 7.30
C ASP A 55 10.73 13.60 5.79
N ARG A 56 12.00 13.46 5.38
CA ARG A 56 12.37 13.19 3.97
C ARG A 56 11.97 11.81 3.47
N GLY A 57 11.90 10.81 4.35
CA GLY A 57 11.52 9.44 4.00
C GLY A 57 10.02 9.30 3.75
N VAL A 58 9.19 10.07 4.46
CA VAL A 58 7.73 9.95 4.41
C VAL A 58 7.18 10.25 3.03
N GLY A 59 7.58 11.35 2.39
CA GLY A 59 7.04 11.74 1.09
C GLY A 59 7.38 10.74 -0.04
N PHE A 60 8.62 10.22 -0.04
CA PHE A 60 9.04 9.19 -0.98
C PHE A 60 8.25 7.90 -0.77
N LEU A 61 8.21 7.39 0.47
CA LEU A 61 7.52 6.14 0.80
C LEU A 61 6.00 6.23 0.59
N GLN A 62 5.37 7.38 0.84
CA GLN A 62 3.97 7.63 0.50
C GLN A 62 3.73 7.47 -1.01
N THR A 63 4.59 8.07 -1.84
CA THR A 63 4.44 8.03 -3.30
C THR A 63 4.60 6.59 -3.80
N GLU A 64 5.63 5.88 -3.33
CA GLU A 64 5.86 4.48 -3.66
C GLU A 64 4.70 3.59 -3.22
N LEU A 65 4.19 3.78 -2.00
CA LEU A 65 3.06 3.00 -1.48
C LEU A 65 1.79 3.24 -2.31
N GLN A 66 1.52 4.49 -2.66
CA GLN A 66 0.36 4.86 -3.47
C GLN A 66 0.44 4.26 -4.88
N ASP A 67 1.61 4.29 -5.51
CA ASP A 67 1.85 3.65 -6.82
C ASP A 67 1.62 2.14 -6.75
N GLN A 68 2.23 1.47 -5.78
CA GLN A 68 2.08 0.02 -5.61
C GLN A 68 0.63 -0.40 -5.33
N MET A 69 -0.12 0.40 -4.57
CA MET A 69 -1.56 0.18 -4.37
C MET A 69 -2.34 0.32 -5.68
N ASN A 70 -2.03 1.33 -6.51
CA ASN A 70 -2.70 1.51 -7.80
C ASN A 70 -2.44 0.33 -8.74
N GLU A 71 -1.21 -0.19 -8.77
CA GLU A 71 -0.84 -1.36 -9.55
C GLU A 71 -1.56 -2.63 -9.06
N LEU A 72 -1.73 -2.79 -7.74
CA LEU A 72 -2.50 -3.90 -7.17
C LEU A 72 -3.99 -3.80 -7.55
N VAL A 73 -4.59 -2.61 -7.47
CA VAL A 73 -5.98 -2.36 -7.88
C VAL A 73 -6.18 -2.64 -9.37
N ARG A 74 -5.21 -2.26 -10.22
CA ARG A 74 -5.24 -2.58 -11.66
C ARG A 74 -5.19 -4.08 -11.90
N ALA A 75 -4.34 -4.81 -11.17
CA ALA A 75 -4.29 -6.27 -11.27
C ALA A 75 -5.64 -6.90 -10.89
N VAL A 76 -6.29 -6.42 -9.82
CA VAL A 76 -7.63 -6.88 -9.41
C VAL A 76 -8.66 -6.62 -10.50
N ARG A 77 -8.70 -5.41 -11.06
CA ARG A 77 -9.64 -5.08 -12.16
C ARG A 77 -9.41 -5.99 -13.36
N HIS A 78 -8.16 -6.17 -13.77
CA HIS A 78 -7.81 -7.05 -14.88
C HIS A 78 -8.26 -8.49 -14.64
N GLN A 79 -8.12 -9.01 -13.42
CA GLN A 79 -8.59 -10.35 -13.04
C GLN A 79 -10.12 -10.48 -13.11
N ILE A 80 -10.86 -9.45 -12.70
CA ILE A 80 -12.33 -9.41 -12.77
C ILE A 80 -12.83 -9.30 -14.22
N GLU A 81 -12.13 -8.51 -15.04
CA GLU A 81 -12.47 -8.29 -16.45
C GLU A 81 -12.12 -9.49 -17.34
N GLY A 82 -10.98 -10.14 -17.08
CA GLY A 82 -10.54 -11.33 -17.82
C GLY A 82 -11.18 -12.64 -17.35
N GLY A 83 -11.93 -12.62 -16.25
CA GLY A 83 -12.70 -13.75 -15.74
C GLY A 83 -14.15 -13.83 -16.25
N ARG A 84 -14.53 -12.97 -17.22
CA ARG A 84 -15.85 -12.98 -17.89
C ARG A 84 -15.78 -13.62 -19.27
#